data_AF-A0A5N6GSF9-F1
#
_entry.id   AF-A0A5N6GSF9-F1
#
_cell.length_a   1.000
_cell.length_b   1.000
_cell.length_c   1.000
_cell.angle_alpha   90.00
_cell.angle_beta   90.00
_cell.angle_gamma   90.00
#
_symmetry.space_group_name_H-M   'P 1'
#
loop_
_entity.id
_entity.type
_entity.pdbx_description
1 polymer ?
#
loop_
_entity_poly.entity_id
_entity_poly.type
_entity_poly.pdbx_seq_one_letter_code
_entity_poly.pdbx_strand_id
1 'polypeptide(L)'
;MESAVGCSHIRNRFISTFRRDILRDATSKDREIIGQGKLVADKGTLWADAKLYDREGFVTENGKQFSPRDDYHVLKQLYGVAPALAVIIDYTPTILVLEKHATIVSSSQLQTTDNFKERFNAFISSLKDSNYASGYLVPDSPHLKGLLFAYRAFWGAVRTEVSRRKTTDL
;
A
#
# COMPACT_ATOMS: atom_id res chain seq x y z
N MET A 1 -11.41 -10.98 19.13
CA MET A 1 -11.40 -9.71 18.37
C MET A 1 -10.28 -8.88 18.95
N GLU A 2 -9.04 -9.19 18.54
CA GLU A 2 -7.86 -8.43 18.97
C GLU A 2 -7.84 -7.11 18.21
N SER A 3 -7.67 -6.03 18.95
CA SER A 3 -7.77 -4.66 18.46
C SER A 3 -6.73 -4.39 17.38
N ALA A 4 -7.19 -3.92 16.21
CA ALA A 4 -6.36 -3.43 15.10
C ALA A 4 -5.56 -2.15 15.43
N VAL A 5 -5.35 -1.86 16.72
CA VAL A 5 -4.61 -0.69 17.26
C VAL A 5 -3.13 -1.04 17.53
N GLY A 6 -2.76 -2.33 17.50
CA GLY A 6 -1.38 -2.75 17.73
C GLY A 6 -0.46 -2.46 16.54
N CYS A 7 0.52 -1.57 16.73
CA CYS A 7 1.69 -1.33 15.88
C CYS A 7 1.69 -0.14 14.87
N SER A 8 0.96 0.96 15.11
CA SER A 8 1.07 2.20 14.30
C SER A 8 2.51 2.68 14.12
N HIS A 9 3.38 2.48 15.11
CA HIS A 9 4.82 2.78 15.01
C HIS A 9 5.58 1.87 14.03
N ILE A 10 5.20 0.59 13.90
CA ILE A 10 5.77 -0.34 12.90
C ILE A 10 5.28 0.05 11.51
N ARG A 11 3.99 0.38 11.37
CA ARG A 11 3.40 0.87 10.11
C ARG A 11 4.04 2.20 9.66
N ASN A 12 4.24 3.13 10.59
CA ASN A 12 4.92 4.39 10.32
C ASN A 12 6.36 4.17 9.83
N ARG A 13 7.04 3.16 10.37
CA ARG A 13 8.37 2.74 9.90
C ARG A 13 8.33 2.05 8.55
N PHE A 14 7.31 1.25 8.26
CA PHE A 14 7.11 0.65 6.93
C PHE A 14 7.06 1.72 5.83
N ILE A 15 6.24 2.76 6.02
CA ILE A 15 6.15 3.87 5.05
C ILE A 15 7.49 4.63 4.97
N SER A 16 8.13 4.93 6.11
CA SER A 16 9.41 5.65 6.15
C SER A 16 10.55 4.86 5.48
N THR A 17 10.59 3.53 5.67
CA THR A 17 11.54 2.62 5.02
C THR A 17 11.30 2.56 3.51
N PHE A 18 10.04 2.51 3.08
CA PHE A 18 9.69 2.59 1.65
C PHE A 18 10.22 3.89 1.02
N ARG A 19 10.03 5.03 1.67
CA ARG A 19 10.59 6.32 1.19
C ARG A 19 12.11 6.28 1.07
N ARG A 20 12.80 5.74 2.08
CA ARG A 20 14.26 5.67 2.10
C ARG A 20 14.80 4.75 0.99
N ASP A 21 14.28 3.53 0.93
CA ASP A 21 14.90 2.46 0.13
C ASP A 21 14.43 2.46 -1.32
N ILE A 22 13.17 2.87 -1.55
CA ILE A 22 12.53 2.77 -2.86
C ILE A 22 12.38 4.15 -3.50
N LEU A 23 11.79 5.14 -2.80
CA LEU A 23 11.61 6.49 -3.35
C LEU A 23 12.91 7.31 -3.34
N ARG A 24 13.85 6.94 -2.46
CA ARG A 24 15.15 7.61 -2.26
C ARG A 24 15.02 9.09 -1.90
N ASP A 25 13.94 9.45 -1.18
CA ASP A 25 13.58 10.83 -0.84
C ASP A 25 13.32 11.04 0.66
N ALA A 26 13.82 10.14 1.51
CA ALA A 26 13.58 10.17 2.94
C ALA A 26 14.07 11.46 3.62
N THR A 27 13.23 12.02 4.49
CA THR A 27 13.51 13.21 5.30
C THR A 27 14.27 12.86 6.59
N SER A 28 14.72 13.87 7.33
CA SER A 28 15.27 13.66 8.68
C SER A 28 14.26 13.01 9.63
N LYS A 29 12.96 13.34 9.51
CA LYS A 29 11.87 12.73 10.28
C LYS A 29 11.74 11.24 9.97
N ASP A 30 11.83 10.85 8.69
CA ASP A 30 11.80 9.43 8.30
C ASP A 30 13.01 8.67 8.89
N ARG A 31 14.20 9.27 8.88
CA ARG A 31 15.40 8.67 9.49
C ARG A 31 15.25 8.49 11.00
N GLU A 32 14.63 9.45 11.70
CA GLU A 32 14.33 9.33 13.13
C GLU A 32 13.34 8.19 13.40
N ILE A 33 12.24 8.11 12.64
CA ILE A 33 11.24 7.03 12.75
C ILE A 33 11.89 5.66 12.54
N ILE A 34 12.80 5.56 11.58
CA ILE A 34 13.56 4.33 11.32
C ILE A 34 14.51 4.00 12.49
N GLY A 35 15.19 5.00 13.06
CA GLY A 35 16.13 4.81 14.16
C GLY A 35 15.50 4.34 15.48
N GLN A 36 14.18 4.50 15.64
CA GLN A 36 13.46 4.14 16.87
C GLN A 36 13.23 2.63 17.06
N GLY A 37 13.57 1.77 16.08
CA GLY A 37 13.51 0.33 16.26
C GLY A 37 13.82 -0.48 15.01
N LYS A 38 14.00 -1.80 15.18
CA LYS A 38 14.41 -2.70 14.09
C LYS A 38 13.25 -3.36 13.32
N LEU A 39 12.10 -3.58 13.95
CA LEU A 39 10.95 -4.28 13.36
C LEU A 39 10.16 -3.44 12.35
N VAL A 40 10.13 -3.82 11.09
CA VAL A 40 9.30 -3.17 10.07
C VAL A 40 8.19 -4.13 9.65
N ALA A 41 7.03 -3.63 9.24
CA ALA A 41 5.99 -4.49 8.71
C ALA A 41 6.43 -5.09 7.38
N ASP A 42 6.16 -6.37 7.18
CA ASP A 42 6.56 -7.08 5.95
C ASP A 42 5.55 -6.90 4.80
N LYS A 43 4.35 -6.38 5.10
CA LYS A 43 3.22 -6.29 4.16
C LYS A 43 2.49 -4.97 4.28
N GLY A 44 1.88 -4.55 3.18
CA GLY A 44 0.90 -3.46 3.18
C GLY A 44 -0.33 -3.80 4.03
N THR A 45 -0.89 -2.80 4.68
CA THR A 45 -2.16 -2.85 5.40
C THR A 45 -2.86 -1.52 5.14
N LEU A 46 -3.78 -1.51 4.18
CA LEU A 46 -4.34 -0.29 3.58
C LEU A 46 -4.92 0.63 4.65
N TRP A 47 -5.79 0.08 5.49
CA TRP A 47 -6.48 0.84 6.53
C TRP A 47 -5.51 1.38 7.59
N ALA A 48 -4.63 0.52 8.12
CA ALA A 48 -3.70 0.91 9.18
C ALA A 48 -2.68 1.94 8.71
N ASP A 49 -2.21 1.86 7.45
CA ASP A 49 -1.30 2.84 6.87
C ASP A 49 -2.00 4.16 6.58
N ALA A 50 -3.25 4.13 6.09
CA ALA A 50 -4.03 5.33 5.86
C ALA A 50 -4.36 6.06 7.17
N LYS A 51 -4.60 5.33 8.26
CA LYS A 51 -4.84 5.89 9.59
C LYS A 51 -3.69 6.74 10.14
N LEU A 52 -2.46 6.57 9.65
CA LEU A 52 -1.33 7.42 10.03
C LEU A 52 -1.46 8.87 9.54
N TYR A 53 -2.39 9.14 8.62
CA TYR A 53 -2.68 10.46 8.06
C TYR A 53 -3.90 11.11 8.71
N ASP A 54 -4.55 10.45 9.68
CA ASP A 54 -5.66 11.02 10.44
C ASP A 54 -5.16 12.25 11.21
N ARG A 55 -6.00 13.29 11.32
CA ARG A 55 -5.64 14.60 11.88
C ARG A 55 -5.09 14.57 13.31
N GLU A 56 -5.46 13.55 14.07
CA GLU A 56 -5.04 13.37 15.47
C GLU A 56 -3.67 12.70 15.59
N GLY A 57 -3.14 12.15 14.50
CA GLY A 57 -1.93 11.35 14.51
C GLY A 57 -2.14 10.04 15.27
N PHE A 58 -1.15 9.60 16.02
CA PHE A 58 -1.28 8.40 16.85
C PHE A 58 -0.35 8.43 18.06
N VAL A 59 -0.71 7.65 19.08
CA VAL A 59 0.09 7.43 20.29
C VAL A 59 0.65 6.01 20.26
N THR A 60 1.92 5.86 20.62
CA THR A 60 2.56 4.55 20.77
C THR A 60 2.34 3.97 22.16
N GLU A 61 2.63 2.68 22.33
CA GLU A 61 2.45 1.97 23.61
C GLU A 61 3.21 2.61 24.78
N ASN A 62 4.33 3.29 24.50
CA ASN A 62 5.11 4.04 25.49
C ASN A 62 4.65 5.51 25.68
N GLY A 63 3.48 5.88 25.16
CA GLY A 63 2.90 7.21 25.34
C GLY A 63 3.46 8.31 24.44
N LYS A 64 4.35 7.99 23.48
CA LYS A 64 4.86 9.00 22.53
C LYS A 64 3.79 9.35 21.50
N GLN A 65 3.42 10.63 21.47
CA GLN A 65 2.55 11.19 20.44
C GLN A 65 3.35 11.41 19.14
N PHE A 66 2.77 10.99 18.02
CA PHE A 66 3.25 11.31 16.68
C PHE A 66 2.23 12.23 16.00
N SER A 67 2.72 13.30 15.38
CA SER A 67 1.91 14.11 14.47
C SER A 67 1.50 13.26 13.25
N PRO A 68 0.37 13.60 12.60
CA PRO A 68 -0.06 12.96 11.37
C PRO A 68 1.05 12.95 10.32
N ARG A 69 1.02 11.96 9.44
CA ARG A 69 1.75 12.00 8.17
C ARG A 69 1.07 13.00 7.24
N ASP A 70 1.89 13.78 6.53
CA ASP A 70 1.49 14.82 5.57
C ASP A 70 2.00 14.54 4.15
N ASP A 71 2.75 13.44 3.96
CA ASP A 71 3.32 12.99 2.71
C ASP A 71 2.34 12.10 1.92
N TYR A 72 1.12 12.61 1.68
CA TYR A 72 0.00 11.89 1.03
C TYR A 72 0.37 11.16 -0.27
N HIS A 73 1.33 11.71 -1.02
CA HIS A 73 1.84 11.12 -2.26
C HIS A 73 2.50 9.75 -2.04
N VAL A 74 3.08 9.48 -0.87
CA VAL A 74 3.74 8.21 -0.54
C VAL A 74 2.72 7.10 -0.39
N LEU A 75 1.61 7.36 0.32
CA LEU A 75 0.49 6.40 0.39
C LEU A 75 -0.06 6.13 -1.02
N LYS A 76 -0.20 7.16 -1.85
CA LYS A 76 -0.67 7.00 -3.23
C LYS A 76 0.29 6.17 -4.09
N GLN A 77 1.60 6.25 -3.86
CA GLN A 77 2.56 5.38 -4.56
C GLN A 77 2.48 3.92 -4.09
N LEU A 78 2.23 3.68 -2.79
CA LEU A 78 2.05 2.32 -2.26
C LEU A 78 0.74 1.68 -2.72
N TYR A 79 -0.36 2.43 -2.64
CA TYR A 79 -1.72 1.87 -2.74
C TYR A 79 -2.52 2.38 -3.93
N GLY A 80 -2.01 3.32 -4.73
CA GLY A 80 -2.73 3.90 -5.87
C GLY A 80 -3.87 4.87 -5.52
N VAL A 81 -4.19 5.03 -4.23
CA VAL A 81 -5.29 5.85 -3.72
C VAL A 81 -4.84 6.82 -2.62
N ALA A 82 -5.58 7.91 -2.43
CA ALA A 82 -5.32 8.86 -1.34
C ALA A 82 -5.83 8.30 0.02
N PRO A 83 -5.28 8.76 1.17
CA PRO A 83 -5.68 8.22 2.48
C PRO A 83 -7.17 8.34 2.77
N ALA A 84 -7.81 9.46 2.41
CA ALA A 84 -9.25 9.65 2.61
C ALA A 84 -10.11 8.61 1.89
N LEU A 85 -9.65 8.10 0.74
CA LEU A 85 -10.33 7.02 0.02
C LEU A 85 -9.96 5.65 0.58
N ALA A 86 -8.69 5.46 0.97
CA ALA A 86 -8.21 4.20 1.55
C ALA A 86 -8.99 3.77 2.81
N VAL A 87 -9.46 4.73 3.61
CA VAL A 87 -10.24 4.44 4.82
C VAL A 87 -11.71 4.08 4.57
N ILE A 88 -12.26 4.38 3.39
CA ILE A 88 -13.67 4.08 3.04
C ILE A 88 -13.82 2.89 2.09
N ILE A 89 -12.73 2.40 1.48
CA ILE A 89 -12.76 1.18 0.67
C ILE A 89 -12.90 -0.02 1.62
N ASP A 90 -14.03 -0.72 1.54
CA ASP A 90 -14.35 -1.89 2.36
C ASP A 90 -14.44 -3.20 1.57
N TYR A 91 -14.41 -3.13 0.23
CA TYR A 91 -14.51 -4.32 -0.61
C TYR A 91 -13.20 -5.11 -0.63
N THR A 92 -13.20 -6.27 0.03
CA THR A 92 -12.03 -7.14 0.24
C THR A 92 -11.20 -7.40 -1.03
N PRO A 93 -11.78 -7.74 -2.20
CA PRO A 93 -10.99 -7.94 -3.42
C PRO A 93 -10.18 -6.71 -3.85
N THR A 94 -10.72 -5.50 -3.63
CA THR A 94 -10.00 -4.25 -3.90
C THR A 94 -8.87 -4.09 -2.90
N ILE A 95 -9.16 -4.23 -1.61
CA ILE A 95 -8.15 -4.12 -0.54
C ILE A 95 -6.96 -5.06 -0.83
N LEU A 96 -7.23 -6.31 -1.20
CA LEU A 96 -6.20 -7.28 -1.52
C LEU A 96 -5.32 -6.87 -2.70
N VAL A 97 -5.87 -6.25 -3.74
CA VAL A 97 -5.06 -5.71 -4.86
C VAL A 97 -4.14 -4.59 -4.38
N LEU A 98 -4.68 -3.62 -3.64
CA LEU A 98 -3.93 -2.46 -3.16
C LEU A 98 -2.81 -2.88 -2.19
N GLU A 99 -3.12 -3.75 -1.23
CA GLU A 99 -2.14 -4.27 -0.26
C GLU A 99 -1.08 -5.17 -0.91
N LYS A 100 -1.47 -5.96 -1.92
CA LYS A 100 -0.53 -6.78 -2.67
C LYS A 100 0.45 -5.93 -3.45
N HIS A 101 -0.03 -4.88 -4.11
CA HIS A 101 0.83 -3.92 -4.79
C HIS A 101 1.80 -3.27 -3.81
N ALA A 102 1.28 -2.68 -2.71
CA ALA A 102 2.10 -2.05 -1.67
C ALA A 102 3.21 -2.97 -1.17
N THR A 103 2.87 -4.23 -0.85
CA THR A 103 3.83 -5.25 -0.40
C THR A 103 4.93 -5.53 -1.43
N ILE A 104 4.57 -5.60 -2.72
CA ILE A 104 5.52 -5.90 -3.79
C ILE A 104 6.46 -4.70 -4.00
N VAL A 105 5.92 -3.49 -4.13
CA VAL A 105 6.73 -2.30 -4.44
C VAL A 105 7.57 -1.83 -3.25
N SER A 106 7.18 -2.17 -2.02
CA SER A 106 7.96 -1.86 -0.83
C SER A 106 9.08 -2.86 -0.54
N SER A 107 9.09 -4.01 -1.21
CA SER A 107 10.06 -5.06 -0.91
C SER A 107 11.42 -4.78 -1.55
N SER A 108 12.47 -4.78 -0.74
CA SER A 108 13.85 -4.74 -1.23
C SER A 108 14.28 -6.05 -1.91
N GLN A 109 13.56 -7.14 -1.67
CA GLN A 109 13.85 -8.48 -2.22
C GLN A 109 13.14 -8.75 -3.55
N LEU A 110 12.13 -7.95 -3.90
CA LEU A 110 11.35 -8.13 -5.12
C LEU A 110 11.70 -7.08 -6.16
N GLN A 111 11.57 -7.46 -7.42
CA GLN A 111 11.61 -6.57 -8.57
C GLN A 111 10.42 -6.84 -9.47
N THR A 112 10.03 -5.81 -10.21
CA THR A 112 8.88 -5.82 -11.10
C THR A 112 9.27 -5.31 -12.47
N THR A 113 8.58 -5.77 -13.52
CA THR A 113 8.66 -5.18 -14.85
C THR A 113 7.74 -3.96 -14.95
N ASP A 114 7.87 -3.17 -16.02
CA ASP A 114 6.96 -2.06 -16.24
C ASP A 114 5.52 -2.53 -16.52
N ASN A 115 5.33 -3.72 -17.10
CA ASN A 115 4.01 -4.32 -17.30
C ASN A 115 3.27 -4.53 -15.97
N PHE A 116 3.96 -4.89 -14.88
CA PHE A 116 3.34 -4.94 -13.55
C PHE A 116 2.73 -3.58 -13.14
N LYS A 117 3.50 -2.50 -13.31
CA LYS A 117 3.07 -1.14 -12.99
C LYS A 117 1.90 -0.71 -13.87
N GLU A 118 1.96 -1.03 -15.16
CA GLU A 118 0.87 -0.75 -16.10
C GLU A 118 -0.42 -1.47 -15.72
N ARG A 119 -0.36 -2.75 -15.35
CA ARG A 119 -1.56 -3.50 -14.92
C ARG A 119 -2.15 -2.97 -13.63
N PHE A 120 -1.31 -2.56 -12.68
CA PHE A 120 -1.80 -1.90 -11.47
C PHE A 120 -2.45 -0.54 -11.78
N ASN A 121 -1.82 0.29 -12.61
CA ASN A 121 -2.37 1.58 -13.01
C ASN A 121 -3.71 1.44 -13.76
N ALA A 122 -3.81 0.44 -14.65
CA ALA A 122 -5.06 0.13 -15.33
C ALA A 122 -6.17 -0.27 -14.34
N PHE A 123 -5.85 -1.06 -13.30
CA PHE A 123 -6.79 -1.38 -12.23
C PHE A 123 -7.25 -0.12 -11.48
N ILE A 124 -6.32 0.76 -11.08
CA ILE A 124 -6.65 2.00 -10.38
C ILE A 124 -7.51 2.93 -11.24
N SER A 125 -7.24 3.04 -12.54
CA SER A 125 -8.06 3.83 -13.46
C SER A 125 -9.46 3.27 -13.59
N SER A 126 -9.61 1.96 -13.87
CA SER A 126 -10.93 1.31 -13.93
C SER A 126 -11.69 1.42 -12.60
N LEU A 127 -11.00 1.34 -11.46
CA LEU A 127 -11.60 1.50 -10.15
C LEU A 127 -12.15 2.93 -9.97
N LYS A 128 -11.40 3.96 -10.37
CA LYS A 128 -11.87 5.35 -10.36
C LYS A 128 -13.05 5.58 -11.28
N ASP A 129 -12.99 5.05 -12.51
CA ASP A 129 -14.06 5.22 -13.51
C ASP A 129 -15.37 4.56 -13.06
N SER A 130 -15.28 3.49 -12.27
CA SER A 130 -16.41 2.85 -11.60
C SER A 130 -16.90 3.55 -10.33
N ASN A 131 -16.31 4.69 -9.96
CA ASN A 131 -16.52 5.35 -8.67
C ASN A 131 -16.27 4.43 -7.47
N TYR A 132 -15.15 3.70 -7.51
CA TYR A 132 -14.72 2.77 -6.45
C TYR A 132 -15.73 1.65 -6.16
N ALA A 133 -16.42 1.17 -7.21
CA ALA A 133 -17.46 0.16 -7.07
C ALA A 133 -16.97 -1.12 -6.37
N SER A 134 -17.86 -1.66 -5.53
CA SER A 134 -17.75 -3.02 -5.01
C SER A 134 -18.47 -4.01 -5.94
N GLY A 135 -18.33 -5.32 -5.67
CA GLY A 135 -19.14 -6.34 -6.37
C GLY A 135 -18.75 -6.62 -7.83
N TYR A 136 -17.65 -6.07 -8.35
CA TYR A 136 -17.19 -6.33 -9.73
C TYR A 136 -16.78 -7.79 -10.02
N LEU A 137 -16.69 -8.65 -8.99
CA LEU A 137 -16.51 -10.08 -9.16
C LEU A 137 -17.84 -10.85 -9.29
N VAL A 138 -18.98 -10.20 -9.09
CA VAL A 138 -20.31 -10.81 -9.25
C VAL A 138 -20.59 -10.99 -10.74
N PRO A 139 -21.01 -12.20 -11.20
CA PRO A 139 -21.17 -12.52 -12.62
C PRO A 139 -22.06 -11.57 -13.44
N ASP A 140 -23.00 -10.86 -12.81
CA ASP A 140 -24.04 -10.06 -13.48
C ASP A 140 -23.85 -8.54 -13.36
N SER A 141 -22.61 -8.06 -13.30
CA SER A 141 -22.29 -6.62 -13.34
C SER A 141 -21.70 -6.19 -14.68
N PRO A 142 -22.50 -6.08 -15.77
CA PRO A 142 -21.98 -5.75 -17.10
C PRO A 142 -21.28 -4.39 -17.16
N HIS A 143 -21.70 -3.43 -16.32
CA HIS A 143 -21.08 -2.11 -16.20
C HIS A 143 -19.71 -2.14 -15.50
N LEU A 144 -19.35 -3.22 -14.80
CA LEU A 144 -18.07 -3.40 -14.11
C LEU A 144 -17.10 -4.33 -14.84
N LYS A 145 -17.41 -4.73 -16.08
CA LYS A 145 -16.55 -5.62 -16.88
C LYS A 145 -15.12 -5.09 -17.01
N GLY A 146 -14.95 -3.78 -17.24
CA GLY A 146 -13.63 -3.15 -17.33
C GLY A 146 -12.80 -3.31 -16.06
N LEU A 147 -13.43 -3.12 -14.89
CA LEU A 147 -12.78 -3.31 -13.59
C LEU A 147 -12.45 -4.79 -13.33
N LEU A 148 -13.36 -5.71 -13.67
CA LEU A 148 -13.11 -7.15 -13.59
C LEU A 148 -11.91 -7.59 -14.46
N PHE A 149 -11.81 -7.08 -15.69
CA PHE A 149 -10.68 -7.40 -16.56
C PHE A 149 -9.36 -6.84 -16.01
N ALA A 150 -9.36 -5.60 -15.52
CA ALA A 150 -8.17 -5.00 -14.92
C ALA A 150 -7.74 -5.74 -13.64
N TYR A 151 -8.70 -6.16 -12.80
CA TYR A 151 -8.45 -7.01 -11.64
C TYR A 151 -7.75 -8.32 -12.03
N ARG A 152 -8.28 -9.03 -13.03
CA ARG A 152 -7.69 -10.29 -13.52
C ARG A 152 -6.29 -10.06 -14.10
N ALA A 153 -6.09 -8.96 -14.84
CA ALA A 153 -4.81 -8.61 -15.44
C ALA A 153 -3.75 -8.32 -14.36
N PHE A 154 -4.11 -7.62 -13.28
CA PHE A 154 -3.22 -7.39 -12.15
C PHE A 154 -2.74 -8.72 -11.52
N TRP A 155 -3.64 -9.65 -11.22
CA TRP A 155 -3.26 -10.96 -10.67
C TRP A 155 -2.53 -11.86 -11.66
N GLY A 156 -2.74 -11.66 -12.97
CA GLY A 156 -1.86 -12.20 -14.01
C GLY A 156 -0.44 -11.67 -13.85
N ALA A 157 -0.29 -10.35 -13.80
CA ALA A 157 1.01 -9.71 -13.67
C ALA A 157 1.73 -10.04 -12.36
N VAL A 158 1.03 -10.19 -11.23
CA VAL A 158 1.63 -10.66 -9.97
C VAL A 158 2.35 -12.01 -10.16
N ARG A 159 1.84 -12.88 -11.04
CA ARG A 159 2.40 -14.22 -11.30
C ARG A 159 3.54 -14.19 -12.32
N THR A 160 3.49 -13.31 -13.32
CA THR A 160 4.42 -13.33 -14.45
C THR A 160 5.49 -12.24 -14.39
N GLU A 161 5.22 -11.12 -13.72
CA GLU A 161 6.04 -9.90 -13.76
C GLU A 161 6.77 -9.60 -12.45
N VAL A 162 6.64 -10.45 -11.44
CA VAL A 162 7.25 -10.28 -10.13
C VAL A 162 8.27 -11.39 -9.90
N SER A 163 9.51 -11.03 -9.59
CA SER A 163 10.57 -11.98 -9.31
C SER A 163 11.43 -11.53 -8.13
N ARG A 164 12.19 -12.48 -7.55
CA ARG A 164 13.21 -12.12 -6.55
C ARG A 164 14.36 -11.41 -7.24
N ARG A 165 14.86 -10.34 -6.62
CA ARG A 165 16.15 -9.75 -6.99
C ARG A 165 17.23 -10.80 -6.78
N LYS A 166 18.12 -10.96 -7.76
CA LYS A 166 19.33 -11.74 -7.56
C LYS A 166 20.23 -10.94 -6.62
N THR A 167 20.50 -11.45 -5.43
CA THR A 167 21.62 -10.98 -4.62
C THR A 167 22.89 -11.36 -5.37
N THR A 168 23.55 -10.38 -5.98
CA THR A 168 24.99 -10.50 -6.23
C THR A 168 25.64 -10.36 -4.86
N ASP A 169 26.03 -11.49 -4.28
CA ASP A 169 26.92 -11.51 -3.12
C ASP A 169 28.19 -10.72 -3.49
N LEU A 170 28.51 -9.71 -2.69
CA LEU A 170 29.73 -8.91 -2.76
C LEU A 170 30.70 -9.41 -1.70
#